data_AF-A0A3B0V8Z0-F1
#
_entry.id   AF-A0A3B0V8Z0-F1
#
_cell.length_a   1.000
_cell.length_b   1.000
_cell.length_c   1.000
_cell.angle_alpha   90.00
_cell.angle_beta   90.00
_cell.angle_gamma   90.00
#
_symmetry.space_group_name_H-M   'P 1'
#
loop_
_entity.id
_entity.type
_entity.pdbx_description
1 polymer ?
#
loop_
_entity_poly.entity_id
_entity_poly.type
_entity_poly.pdbx_seq_one_letter_code
_entity_poly.pdbx_strand_id
1 'polypeptide(L)'
;MNKKGLLTLLLACIAWSMVMAGPSSAEYADIVLDNKIESMKKAGVKAVVFPHWFHRIRFKCKVCHEDIFILRAGANDINMTKIMDGEFCGRCHNGMTAWEPLYCDRCHSYTGK
;
A
#
# COMPACT_ATOMS: atom_id res chain seq x y z
N MET A 1 -9.12 1.11 -43.36
CA MET A 1 -8.12 0.18 -42.80
C MET A 1 -8.57 -1.24 -43.11
N ASN A 2 -7.77 -2.06 -43.80
CA ASN A 2 -8.21 -3.41 -44.18
C ASN A 2 -8.19 -4.35 -42.95
N LYS A 3 -9.03 -5.40 -42.94
CA LYS A 3 -9.17 -6.33 -41.81
C LYS A 3 -7.84 -6.97 -41.38
N LYS A 4 -6.93 -7.24 -42.31
CA LYS A 4 -5.57 -7.76 -42.04
C LYS A 4 -4.70 -6.71 -41.36
N GLY A 5 -4.79 -5.45 -41.77
CA GLY A 5 -4.06 -4.32 -41.17
C GLY A 5 -4.55 -3.97 -39.76
N LEU A 6 -5.86 -4.10 -39.49
CA LEU A 6 -6.41 -3.94 -38.14
C LEU A 6 -5.99 -5.10 -37.22
N LEU A 7 -5.93 -6.34 -37.75
CA LEU A 7 -5.51 -7.52 -37.00
C LEU A 7 -4.01 -7.48 -36.67
N THR A 8 -3.15 -7.04 -37.59
CA THR A 8 -1.72 -6.88 -37.32
C THR A 8 -1.45 -5.76 -36.32
N LEU A 9 -2.21 -4.66 -36.35
CA LEU A 9 -2.09 -3.59 -35.37
C LEU A 9 -2.51 -4.07 -33.97
N LEU A 10 -3.61 -4.82 -33.86
CA LEU A 10 -4.08 -5.40 -32.59
C LEU A 10 -3.08 -6.40 -32.01
N LEU A 11 -2.53 -7.29 -32.83
CA LEU A 11 -1.49 -8.24 -32.40
C LEU A 11 -0.21 -7.52 -31.95
N ALA A 12 0.18 -6.45 -32.64
CA ALA A 12 1.32 -5.63 -32.25
C ALA A 12 1.08 -4.91 -30.91
N CYS A 13 -0.13 -4.36 -30.68
CA CYS A 13 -0.48 -3.74 -29.41
C CYS A 13 -0.52 -4.74 -28.25
N ILE A 14 -1.03 -5.95 -28.48
CA ILE A 14 -1.07 -7.03 -27.47
C ILE A 14 0.35 -7.54 -27.15
N ALA A 15 1.20 -7.69 -28.17
CA ALA A 15 2.59 -8.06 -27.95
C ALA A 15 3.35 -6.96 -27.18
N TRP A 16 3.07 -5.69 -27.46
CA TRP A 16 3.71 -4.56 -26.75
C TRP A 16 3.23 -4.44 -25.29
N SER A 17 1.95 -4.67 -25.01
CA SER A 17 1.43 -4.59 -23.64
C SER A 17 1.98 -5.70 -22.73
N MET A 18 2.30 -6.88 -23.27
CA MET A 18 2.96 -7.95 -22.49
C MET A 18 4.41 -7.61 -22.11
N VAL A 19 5.11 -6.75 -22.86
CA VAL A 19 6.51 -6.37 -22.56
C VAL A 19 6.60 -5.37 -21.38
N MET A 20 5.53 -4.63 -21.10
CA MET A 20 5.51 -3.63 -20.01
C MET A 20 5.12 -4.19 -18.63
N ALA A 21 4.72 -5.46 -18.55
CA ALA A 21 4.38 -6.13 -17.29
C ALA A 21 5.63 -6.64 -16.58
N GLY A 22 6.53 -5.73 -16.17
CA GLY A 22 7.67 -6.05 -15.32
C GLY A 22 7.25 -6.26 -13.86
N PRO A 23 8.07 -6.93 -13.03
CA PRO A 23 7.82 -7.03 -11.59
C PRO A 23 7.83 -5.64 -10.96
N SER A 24 6.78 -5.29 -10.21
CA SER A 24 6.74 -4.09 -9.39
C SER A 24 7.78 -4.22 -8.27
N SER A 25 8.87 -3.47 -8.35
CA SER A 25 9.84 -3.35 -7.25
C SER A 25 9.21 -2.62 -6.07
N ALA A 26 9.68 -2.91 -4.86
CA ALA A 26 9.38 -2.07 -3.70
C ALA A 26 9.96 -0.67 -3.95
N GLU A 27 9.12 0.36 -3.90
CA GLU A 27 9.54 1.73 -4.13
C GLU A 27 10.33 2.26 -2.91
N TYR A 28 11.16 3.29 -3.12
CA TYR A 28 11.98 3.86 -2.04
C TYR A 28 11.12 4.20 -0.81
N ALA A 29 11.50 3.61 0.33
CA ALA A 29 10.85 3.73 1.63
C ALA A 29 9.52 2.97 1.83
N ASP A 30 9.04 2.15 0.90
CA ASP A 30 7.94 1.23 1.22
C ASP A 30 8.37 0.29 2.37
N ILE A 31 7.56 0.21 3.42
CA ILE A 31 7.89 -0.58 4.61
C ILE A 31 6.87 -1.68 4.84
N VAL A 32 7.36 -2.79 5.38
CA VAL A 32 6.52 -3.85 5.95
C VAL A 32 6.48 -3.65 7.45
N LEU A 33 5.27 -3.61 8.01
CA LEU A 33 5.05 -3.58 9.46
C LEU A 33 4.72 -4.98 9.93
N ASP A 34 5.69 -5.63 10.57
CA ASP A 34 5.63 -7.01 11.06
C ASP A 34 5.96 -7.14 12.55
N ASN A 35 6.20 -6.03 13.26
CA ASN A 35 6.50 -5.98 14.69
C ASN A 35 5.44 -6.65 15.59
N LYS A 36 4.21 -6.82 15.10
CA LYS A 36 3.11 -7.53 15.78
C LYS A 36 2.62 -8.77 15.01
N ILE A 37 3.51 -9.44 14.27
CA ILE A 37 3.14 -10.56 13.39
C ILE A 37 2.39 -11.68 14.09
N GLU A 38 2.72 -12.01 15.34
CA GLU A 38 2.01 -13.05 16.09
C GLU A 38 0.55 -12.67 16.38
N SER A 39 0.28 -11.40 16.68
CA SER A 39 -1.09 -10.89 16.80
C SER A 39 -1.83 -10.93 15.46
N MET A 40 -1.16 -10.58 14.35
CA MET A 40 -1.74 -10.60 13.01
C MET A 40 -2.10 -12.03 12.57
N LYS A 41 -1.19 -12.98 12.80
CA LYS A 41 -1.44 -14.42 12.58
C LYS A 41 -2.64 -14.91 13.38
N LYS A 42 -2.73 -14.55 14.67
CA LYS A 42 -3.87 -14.92 15.52
C LYS A 42 -5.20 -14.35 14.99
N ALA A 43 -5.18 -13.16 14.40
CA ALA A 43 -6.34 -12.53 13.78
C ALA A 43 -6.62 -13.03 12.35
N GLY A 44 -5.80 -13.93 11.80
CA GLY A 44 -5.96 -14.45 10.44
C GLY A 44 -5.63 -13.46 9.33
N VAL A 45 -4.83 -12.42 9.62
CA VAL A 45 -4.43 -11.39 8.65
C VAL A 45 -2.91 -11.40 8.40
N LYS A 46 -2.49 -10.87 7.25
CA LYS A 46 -1.07 -10.82 6.84
C LYS A 46 -0.35 -9.65 7.52
N ALA A 47 0.97 -9.56 7.36
CA ALA A 47 1.70 -8.34 7.72
C ALA A 47 1.21 -7.14 6.89
N VAL A 48 1.37 -5.93 7.43
CA VAL A 48 0.92 -4.71 6.76
C VAL A 48 2.01 -4.20 5.83
N VAL A 49 1.62 -3.78 4.62
CA VAL A 49 2.48 -3.01 3.72
C VAL A 49 2.05 -1.55 3.76
N PHE A 50 2.99 -0.65 4.06
CA PHE A 50 2.78 0.78 3.95
C PHE A 50 3.53 1.33 2.72
N PRO A 51 2.82 1.69 1.64
CA PRO A 51 3.44 2.24 0.44
C PRO A 51 3.70 3.74 0.62
N HIS A 52 4.93 4.14 0.93
CA HIS A 52 5.30 5.56 1.06
C HIS A 52 5.05 6.30 -0.26
N TRP A 53 5.31 5.67 -1.40
CA TRP A 53 5.14 6.32 -2.71
C TRP A 53 3.71 6.86 -2.89
N PHE A 54 2.69 6.06 -2.58
CA PHE A 54 1.29 6.40 -2.80
C PHE A 54 0.86 7.57 -1.90
N HIS A 55 1.35 7.59 -0.66
CA HIS A 55 1.09 8.67 0.28
C HIS A 55 1.85 9.95 -0.11
N ARG A 56 3.09 9.84 -0.59
CA ARG A 56 3.93 10.99 -0.99
C ARG A 56 3.44 11.73 -2.24
N ILE A 57 2.63 11.09 -3.08
CA ILE A 57 1.98 11.79 -4.21
C ILE A 57 0.99 12.86 -3.72
N ARG A 58 0.43 12.68 -2.51
CA ARG A 58 -0.61 13.56 -1.96
C ARG A 58 -0.11 14.39 -0.78
N PHE A 59 0.86 13.89 -0.02
CA PHE A 59 1.28 14.50 1.24
C PHE A 59 2.80 14.68 1.30
N LYS A 60 3.22 15.76 1.95
CA LYS A 60 4.64 16.03 2.27
C LYS A 60 5.05 15.25 3.52
N CYS A 61 6.35 14.98 3.68
CA CYS A 61 6.89 14.22 4.82
C CYS A 61 6.40 14.73 6.18
N LYS A 62 6.33 16.06 6.35
CA LYS A 62 5.91 16.70 7.61
C LYS A 62 4.48 16.37 8.03
N VAL A 63 3.60 16.02 7.09
CA VAL A 63 2.22 15.62 7.42
C VAL A 63 2.21 14.34 8.27
N CYS A 64 3.19 13.46 8.05
CA CYS A 64 3.30 12.20 8.76
C CYS A 64 4.35 12.24 9.88
N HIS A 65 5.48 12.91 9.65
CA HIS A 65 6.64 12.89 10.53
C HIS A 65 6.97 14.28 11.12
N GLU A 66 7.32 14.41 12.40
CA GLU A 66 7.39 13.34 13.43
C GLU A 66 6.11 13.22 14.26
N ASP A 67 5.06 13.97 13.89
CA ASP A 67 3.84 14.11 14.69
C ASP A 67 3.03 12.80 14.78
N ILE A 68 2.84 12.09 13.65
CA ILE A 68 2.04 10.86 13.61
C ILE A 68 2.94 9.62 13.71
N PHE A 69 4.08 9.64 13.02
CA PHE A 69 5.02 8.52 12.96
C PHE A 69 6.44 8.98 13.26
N ILE A 70 7.20 8.13 13.95
CA ILE A 70 8.63 8.33 14.18
C ILE A 70 9.35 7.93 12.89
N LEU A 71 10.42 8.65 12.51
CA LEU A 71 11.22 8.36 11.31
C LEU A 71 12.14 7.13 11.52
N ARG A 72 11.54 6.02 11.94
CA ARG A 72 12.19 4.72 12.19
C ARG A 72 11.14 3.62 12.08
N ALA A 73 11.33 2.67 11.16
CA ALA A 73 10.43 1.54 11.01
C ALA A 73 10.28 0.75 12.32
N GLY A 74 9.04 0.36 12.66
CA GLY A 74 8.73 -0.38 13.88
C GLY A 74 8.82 0.41 15.20
N ALA A 75 9.17 1.70 15.18
CA ALA A 75 9.32 2.50 16.40
C ALA A 75 7.98 2.91 17.04
N ASN A 76 6.90 3.00 16.25
CA ASN A 76 5.57 3.28 16.76
C ASN A 76 4.88 1.98 17.23
N ASP A 77 4.26 2.03 18.40
CA ASP A 77 3.37 0.96 18.88
C ASP A 77 1.98 1.11 18.26
N ILE A 78 1.85 0.68 17.01
CA ILE A 78 0.62 0.74 16.22
C ILE A 78 -0.22 -0.51 16.50
N ASN A 79 -1.51 -0.33 16.78
CA ASN A 79 -2.47 -1.41 16.86
C ASN A 79 -3.85 -0.93 16.37
N MET A 80 -4.76 -1.87 16.08
CA MET A 80 -6.08 -1.54 15.54
C MET A 80 -6.93 -0.71 16.50
N THR A 81 -6.81 -0.89 17.82
CA THR A 81 -7.53 -0.05 18.80
C THR A 81 -7.17 1.42 18.62
N LYS A 82 -5.87 1.74 18.63
CA LYS A 82 -5.38 3.12 18.41
C LYS A 82 -5.77 3.67 17.03
N ILE A 83 -5.78 2.82 16.00
CA ILE A 83 -6.24 3.21 14.66
C ILE A 83 -7.72 3.59 14.68
N MET A 84 -8.57 2.79 15.33
CA MET A 84 -10.00 3.09 15.46
C MET A 84 -10.25 4.33 16.32
N ASP A 85 -9.37 4.62 17.28
CA ASP A 85 -9.39 5.84 18.10
C ASP A 85 -8.85 7.09 17.38
N GLY A 86 -8.51 6.99 16.09
CA GLY A 86 -8.08 8.11 15.26
C GLY A 86 -6.57 8.40 15.31
N GLU A 87 -5.76 7.49 15.83
CA GLU A 87 -4.30 7.59 15.83
C GLU A 87 -3.67 6.89 14.62
N PHE A 88 -2.39 7.20 14.33
CA PHE A 88 -1.61 6.59 13.25
C PHE A 88 -2.34 6.62 11.90
N CYS A 89 -2.62 5.44 11.33
CA CYS A 89 -3.36 5.29 10.09
C CYS A 89 -4.74 5.96 10.19
N GLY A 90 -5.38 5.88 11.35
CA GLY A 90 -6.70 6.44 11.64
C GLY A 90 -6.78 7.97 11.61
N ARG A 91 -5.65 8.68 11.64
CA ARG A 91 -5.62 10.15 11.45
C ARG A 91 -6.19 10.55 10.08
N CYS A 92 -6.03 9.67 9.09
CA CYS A 92 -6.50 9.88 7.72
C CYS A 92 -7.51 8.80 7.28
N HIS A 93 -7.27 7.53 7.62
CA HIS A 93 -8.20 6.43 7.37
C HIS A 93 -9.32 6.47 8.40
N ASN A 94 -10.25 7.39 8.22
CA ASN A 94 -11.36 7.71 9.14
C ASN A 94 -12.72 7.87 8.42
N GLY A 95 -12.79 7.53 7.14
CA GLY A 95 -14.00 7.69 6.32
C GLY A 95 -14.20 9.09 5.75
N MET A 96 -13.39 10.08 6.15
CA MET A 96 -13.46 11.46 5.67
C MET A 96 -12.30 11.80 4.74
N THR A 97 -11.06 11.65 5.22
CA THR A 97 -9.85 11.98 4.44
C THR A 97 -9.46 10.83 3.51
N ALA A 98 -9.56 9.61 4.03
CA ALA A 98 -9.38 8.36 3.30
C ALA A 98 -10.42 7.34 3.77
N TRP A 99 -10.51 6.23 3.07
CA TRP A 99 -11.40 5.13 3.41
C TRP A 99 -11.19 4.63 4.85
N GLU A 100 -12.26 4.19 5.50
CA GLU A 100 -12.27 3.72 6.89
C GLU A 100 -11.42 2.45 7.07
N PRO A 101 -10.77 2.24 8.23
CA PRO A 101 -9.81 1.15 8.44
C PRO A 101 -10.49 -0.22 8.69
N LEU A 102 -11.61 -0.45 8.00
CA LEU A 102 -12.42 -1.67 8.03
C LEU A 102 -12.07 -2.64 6.89
N TYR A 103 -11.33 -2.17 5.88
CA TYR A 103 -10.91 -2.98 4.73
C TYR A 103 -9.55 -3.63 5.01
N CYS A 104 -9.54 -4.71 5.79
CA CYS A 104 -8.33 -5.38 6.30
C CYS A 104 -7.28 -5.63 5.21
N ASP A 105 -7.69 -6.19 4.07
CA ASP A 105 -6.80 -6.62 2.99
C ASP A 105 -6.06 -5.46 2.29
N ARG A 106 -6.54 -4.22 2.45
CA ARG A 106 -5.86 -3.05 1.87
C ARG A 106 -4.57 -2.70 2.60
N CYS A 107 -4.54 -2.92 3.91
CA CYS A 107 -3.34 -2.75 4.72
C CYS A 107 -2.57 -4.06 4.83
N HIS A 108 -3.26 -5.14 5.19
CA HIS A 108 -2.71 -6.47 5.44
C HIS A 108 -2.47 -7.24 4.14
N SER A 109 -1.57 -6.70 3.31
CA SER A 109 -1.36 -7.14 1.92
C SER A 109 -0.03 -7.84 1.68
N TYR A 110 0.84 -7.99 2.69
CA TYR A 110 2.17 -8.55 2.51
C TYR A 110 2.13 -10.00 2.04
N THR A 111 2.80 -10.30 0.92
CA THR A 111 2.83 -11.65 0.31
C THR A 111 4.16 -12.38 0.44
N GLY A 112 5.10 -11.90 1.26
CA GLY A 112 6.34 -12.65 1.53
C GLY A 112 7.42 -12.57 0.44
N LYS A 113 7.48 -11.47 -0.31
CA LYS A 113 8.58 -11.21 -1.26
C LYS A 113 9.60 -10.26 -0.65
#